data_AF-A0A7X8MD62-F1
#
_entry.id   AF-A0A7X8MD62-F1
#
_cell.length_a   1.000
_cell.length_b   1.000
_cell.length_c   1.000
_cell.angle_alpha   90.00
_cell.angle_beta   90.00
_cell.angle_gamma   90.00
#
_symmetry.space_group_name_H-M   'P 1'
#
loop_
_entity.id
_entity.type
_entity.pdbx_description
1 polymer ?
#
loop_
_entity_poly.entity_id
_entity_poly.type
_entity_poly.pdbx_seq_one_letter_code
_entity_poly.pdbx_strand_id
1 'polypeptide(L)'
;MTEKQKEMLTALNSDKAEVRAKAAEKLGVQCCKQAVDHLVQMMKTDEVASLRIIAANALWKIGEPRAVAEIKEQAKVDKNKTVRTTLTAIADRFEKGEKAG
;
A
#
# COMPACT_ATOMS: atom_id res chain seq x y z
N MET A 1 16.63 -1.74 -8.92
CA MET A 1 15.33 -2.05 -9.55
C MET A 1 15.52 -3.06 -10.67
N THR A 2 14.85 -4.20 -10.64
CA THR A 2 14.83 -5.16 -11.76
C THR A 2 13.79 -4.77 -12.80
N GLU A 3 13.89 -5.28 -14.03
CA GLU A 3 12.87 -5.07 -15.08
C GLU A 3 11.48 -5.51 -14.60
N LYS A 4 11.43 -6.63 -13.87
CA LYS A 4 10.21 -7.15 -13.26
C LYS A 4 9.60 -6.21 -12.20
N GLN A 5 10.42 -5.44 -11.47
CA GLN A 5 9.93 -4.41 -10.55
C GLN A 5 9.40 -3.19 -11.30
N LYS A 6 10.04 -2.78 -12.41
CA LYS A 6 9.54 -1.71 -13.27
C LYS A 6 8.17 -2.06 -13.87
N GLU A 7 8.02 -3.28 -14.37
CA GLU A 7 6.74 -3.78 -14.89
C GLU A 7 5.63 -3.69 -13.83
N MET A 8 5.93 -4.05 -12.58
CA MET A 8 4.96 -3.94 -11.48
C MET A 8 4.61 -2.50 -11.16
N LEU A 9 5.57 -1.57 -11.19
CA LEU A 9 5.28 -0.14 -10.99
C LEU A 9 4.34 0.38 -12.08
N THR A 10 4.56 -0.01 -13.34
CA THR A 10 3.65 0.34 -14.44
C THR A 10 2.28 -0.30 -14.23
N ALA A 11 2.22 -1.55 -13.77
CA ALA A 11 0.99 -2.30 -13.52
C ALA A 11 0.12 -1.71 -12.39
N LEU A 12 0.68 -0.91 -11.48
CA LEU A 12 -0.09 -0.15 -10.48
C LEU A 12 -1.06 0.86 -11.12
N ASN A 13 -0.82 1.26 -12.37
CA ASN A 13 -1.69 2.19 -13.13
C ASN A 13 -2.59 1.47 -14.15
N SER A 14 -2.71 0.15 -14.08
CA SER A 14 -3.58 -0.60 -15.00
C SER A 14 -5.05 -0.29 -14.78
N ASP A 15 -5.84 -0.24 -15.85
CA ASP A 15 -7.31 -0.12 -15.77
C ASP A 15 -7.96 -1.27 -15.00
N LYS A 16 -7.32 -2.45 -14.99
CA LYS A 16 -7.82 -3.64 -14.32
C LYS A 16 -7.44 -3.65 -12.84
N ALA A 17 -8.44 -3.57 -11.97
CA ALA A 17 -8.27 -3.66 -10.52
C ALA A 17 -7.44 -4.87 -10.06
N GLU A 18 -7.67 -6.04 -10.67
CA GLU A 18 -6.92 -7.26 -10.36
C GLU A 18 -5.42 -7.17 -10.68
N VAL A 19 -5.06 -6.44 -11.74
CA VAL A 19 -3.66 -6.24 -12.14
C VAL A 19 -2.98 -5.30 -11.14
N ARG A 20 -3.66 -4.21 -10.73
CA ARG A 20 -3.18 -3.30 -9.69
C ARG A 20 -2.97 -4.02 -8.35
N ALA A 21 -3.93 -4.86 -7.94
CA ALA A 21 -3.83 -5.66 -6.72
C ALA A 21 -2.59 -6.55 -6.72
N LYS A 22 -2.42 -7.37 -7.78
CA LYS A 22 -1.28 -8.28 -7.93
C LYS A 22 0.05 -7.54 -7.94
N ALA A 23 0.10 -6.38 -8.58
CA ALA A 23 1.29 -5.53 -8.60
C ALA A 23 1.64 -5.05 -7.19
N ALA A 24 0.68 -4.47 -6.48
CA ALA A 24 0.87 -3.95 -5.12
C ALA A 24 1.31 -5.04 -4.13
N GLU A 25 0.61 -6.18 -4.11
CA GLU A 25 0.96 -7.31 -3.26
C GLU A 25 2.39 -7.79 -3.51
N LYS A 26 2.78 -7.93 -4.78
CA LYS A 26 4.08 -8.46 -5.15
C LYS A 26 5.22 -7.50 -4.81
N LEU A 27 5.01 -6.19 -4.98
CA LEU A 27 5.94 -5.16 -4.55
C LEU A 27 6.11 -5.15 -3.03
N GLY A 28 5.02 -5.37 -2.28
CA GLY A 28 5.03 -5.53 -0.83
C GLY A 28 5.85 -6.75 -0.39
N VAL A 29 5.55 -7.92 -0.93
CA VAL A 29 6.27 -9.19 -0.61
C VAL A 29 7.76 -9.12 -0.96
N GLN A 30 8.12 -8.38 -2.00
CA GLN A 30 9.53 -8.16 -2.36
C GLN A 30 10.24 -7.09 -1.53
N CYS A 31 9.53 -6.46 -0.57
CA CYS A 31 10.01 -5.32 0.20
C CYS A 31 10.62 -4.23 -0.69
N CYS A 32 9.98 -3.94 -1.84
CA CYS A 32 10.52 -3.02 -2.84
C CYS A 32 10.40 -1.57 -2.35
N LYS A 33 11.44 -1.05 -1.69
CA LYS A 33 11.48 0.33 -1.17
C LYS A 33 11.25 1.40 -2.24
N GLN A 34 11.64 1.11 -3.50
CA GLN A 34 11.43 2.02 -4.63
C GLN A 34 9.94 2.17 -5.01
N ALA A 35 9.08 1.26 -4.55
CA ALA A 35 7.64 1.30 -4.79
C ALA A 35 6.86 2.12 -3.76
N VAL A 36 7.49 2.60 -2.68
CA VAL A 36 6.80 3.28 -1.58
C VAL A 36 5.97 4.46 -2.09
N ASP A 37 6.56 5.36 -2.89
CA ASP A 37 5.84 6.54 -3.38
C ASP A 37 4.64 6.17 -4.26
N HIS A 38 4.79 5.13 -5.09
CA HIS A 38 3.73 4.65 -5.98
C HIS A 38 2.59 3.99 -5.19
N LEU A 39 2.93 3.20 -4.17
CA LEU A 39 1.95 2.56 -3.30
C LEU A 39 1.25 3.59 -2.39
N VAL A 40 1.95 4.63 -1.94
CA VAL A 40 1.35 5.76 -1.21
C VAL A 40 0.35 6.47 -2.11
N GLN A 41 0.70 6.74 -3.37
CA GLN A 41 -0.23 7.34 -4.32
C GLN A 41 -1.47 6.45 -4.52
N MET A 42 -1.29 5.16 -4.79
CA MET A 42 -2.40 4.20 -4.93
C MET A 42 -3.29 4.17 -3.67
N MET A 43 -2.69 4.14 -2.48
CA MET A 43 -3.43 4.18 -1.20
C MET A 43 -4.27 5.45 -1.05
N LYS A 44 -3.83 6.59 -1.62
CA LYS A 44 -4.56 7.86 -1.52
C LYS A 44 -5.62 8.03 -2.60
N THR A 45 -5.35 7.58 -3.82
CA THR A 45 -6.14 7.98 -5.01
C THR A 45 -6.91 6.85 -5.66
N ASP A 46 -6.62 5.57 -5.39
CA ASP A 46 -7.33 4.47 -6.06
C ASP A 46 -8.83 4.51 -5.73
N GLU A 47 -9.66 4.42 -6.75
CA GLU A 47 -11.10 4.50 -6.63
C GLU A 47 -11.66 3.32 -5.82
N VAL A 48 -11.03 2.15 -5.95
CA VAL A 48 -11.45 0.91 -5.32
C VAL A 48 -10.94 0.86 -3.89
N ALA A 49 -11.87 0.82 -2.93
CA ALA A 49 -11.56 0.83 -1.50
C ALA A 49 -10.65 -0.32 -1.06
N SER A 50 -10.85 -1.53 -1.60
CA SER A 50 -10.01 -2.69 -1.28
C SER A 50 -8.58 -2.52 -1.79
N LEU A 51 -8.37 -1.85 -2.92
CA LEU A 51 -7.05 -1.58 -3.47
C LEU A 51 -6.26 -0.58 -2.62
N ARG A 52 -6.94 0.43 -2.05
CA ARG A 52 -6.31 1.33 -1.07
C ARG A 52 -5.79 0.58 0.16
N ILE A 53 -6.56 -0.39 0.65
CA ILE A 53 -6.15 -1.28 1.77
C ILE A 53 -4.97 -2.17 1.36
N ILE A 54 -5.00 -2.76 0.16
CA ILE A 54 -3.91 -3.60 -0.35
C ILE A 54 -2.60 -2.79 -0.44
N ALA A 55 -2.67 -1.55 -0.95
CA ALA A 55 -1.52 -0.66 -1.01
C ALA A 55 -0.93 -0.39 0.39
N ALA A 56 -1.77 -0.12 1.39
CA ALA A 56 -1.31 0.06 2.77
C ALA A 56 -0.70 -1.22 3.38
N ASN A 57 -1.26 -2.39 3.09
CA ASN A 57 -0.66 -3.67 3.50
C ASN A 57 0.70 -3.91 2.83
N ALA A 58 0.84 -3.56 1.55
CA ALA A 58 2.12 -3.66 0.84
C ALA A 58 3.16 -2.70 1.44
N LEU A 59 2.75 -1.47 1.79
CA LEU A 59 3.57 -0.50 2.51
C LEU A 59 4.01 -1.02 3.89
N TRP A 60 3.12 -1.68 4.63
CA TRP A 60 3.47 -2.36 5.88
C TRP A 60 4.52 -3.46 5.67
N LYS A 61 4.34 -4.31 4.65
CA LYS A 61 5.31 -5.36 4.28
C LYS A 61 6.68 -4.79 3.94
N ILE A 62 6.74 -3.64 3.27
CA ILE A 62 8.01 -2.96 2.93
C ILE A 62 8.75 -2.49 4.18
N GLY A 63 8.04 -2.09 5.24
CA GLY A 63 8.67 -1.73 6.50
C GLY A 63 9.36 -0.35 6.51
N GLU A 64 9.00 0.55 5.59
CA GLU A 64 9.54 1.91 5.55
C GLU A 64 8.81 2.85 6.52
N PRO A 65 9.49 3.49 7.50
CA PRO A 65 8.85 4.34 8.52
C PRO A 65 8.03 5.50 7.94
N ARG A 66 8.47 6.07 6.80
CA ARG A 66 7.74 7.15 6.13
C ARG A 66 6.36 6.70 5.65
N ALA A 67 6.22 5.44 5.27
CA ALA A 67 4.94 4.90 4.84
C ALA A 67 3.94 4.82 5.99
N VAL A 68 4.39 4.62 7.23
CA VAL A 68 3.53 4.62 8.42
C VAL A 68 2.88 5.98 8.63
N ALA A 69 3.66 7.05 8.50
CA ALA A 69 3.14 8.41 8.61
C ALA A 69 2.03 8.66 7.58
N GLU A 70 2.25 8.22 6.33
CA GLU A 70 1.27 8.37 5.27
C GLU A 70 0.01 7.54 5.49
N ILE A 71 0.13 6.30 5.99
CA ILE A 71 -1.01 5.45 6.35
C ILE A 71 -1.84 6.13 7.45
N LYS A 72 -1.19 6.71 8.47
CA LYS A 72 -1.87 7.41 9.57
C LYS A 72 -2.63 8.64 9.10
N GLU A 73 -2.02 9.46 8.25
CA GLU A 73 -2.68 10.64 7.71
C GLU A 73 -3.86 10.23 6.81
N GLN A 74 -3.67 9.25 5.93
CA GLN A 74 -4.75 8.77 5.07
C GLN A 74 -5.90 8.14 5.87
N ALA A 75 -5.61 7.47 6.99
CA ALA A 75 -6.65 6.92 7.86
C ALA A 75 -7.60 7.98 8.44
N LYS A 76 -7.17 9.24 8.54
CA LYS A 76 -8.00 10.35 9.06
C LYS A 76 -8.92 10.93 7.97
N VAL A 77 -8.46 10.94 6.72
CA VAL A 77 -9.11 11.68 5.62
C VAL A 77 -9.81 10.79 4.59
N ASP A 78 -9.59 9.46 4.59
CA ASP A 78 -10.22 8.59 3.59
C ASP A 78 -11.76 8.67 3.66
N LYS A 79 -12.39 8.80 2.50
CA LYS A 79 -13.86 8.88 2.38
C LYS A 79 -14.57 7.62 2.90
N ASN A 80 -13.95 6.45 2.79
CA ASN A 80 -14.55 5.18 3.17
C ASN A 80 -14.20 4.82 4.63
N LYS A 81 -15.22 4.65 5.47
CA LYS A 81 -15.06 4.32 6.89
C LYS A 81 -14.29 3.02 7.10
N THR A 82 -14.55 1.98 6.30
CA THR A 82 -13.84 0.70 6.39
C THR A 82 -12.35 0.89 6.10
N VAL A 83 -12.01 1.66 5.06
CA VAL A 83 -10.62 1.97 4.74
C VAL A 83 -9.96 2.70 5.91
N ARG A 84 -10.58 3.75 6.46
CA ARG A 84 -10.05 4.46 7.65
C ARG A 84 -9.72 3.50 8.80
N THR A 85 -10.69 2.67 9.20
CA THR A 85 -10.50 1.73 10.32
C THR A 85 -9.39 0.71 10.04
N THR A 86 -9.29 0.24 8.80
CA THR A 86 -8.25 -0.73 8.42
C THR A 86 -6.87 -0.08 8.35
N LEU A 87 -6.76 1.14 7.82
CA LEU A 87 -5.50 1.89 7.81
C LEU A 87 -4.99 2.20 9.22
N THR A 88 -5.89 2.59 10.14
CA THR A 88 -5.55 2.74 11.57
C THR A 88 -5.00 1.43 12.14
N ALA A 89 -5.69 0.30 11.90
CA ALA A 89 -5.22 -1.00 12.38
C ALA A 89 -3.86 -1.38 11.79
N ILE A 90 -3.60 -1.10 10.51
CA ILE A 90 -2.29 -1.35 9.87
C ILE A 90 -1.21 -0.49 10.51
N ALA A 91 -1.47 0.81 10.74
CA ALA A 91 -0.51 1.70 11.39
C ALA A 91 -0.18 1.23 12.83
N ASP A 92 -1.19 0.85 13.61
CA ASP A 92 -1.00 0.36 14.98
C ASP A 92 -0.13 -0.91 15.03
N ARG A 93 -0.33 -1.84 14.08
CA ARG A 93 0.50 -3.06 13.95
C ARG A 93 1.96 -2.72 13.66
N PHE A 94 2.19 -1.74 12.80
CA PHE A 94 3.52 -1.28 12.45
C PHE A 94 4.26 -0.73 13.68
N GLU A 95 3.58 0.09 14.49
CA GLU A 95 4.14 0.65 15.73
C GLU A 95 4.43 -0.41 16.78
N LYS A 96 3.61 -1.46 16.83
CA LYS A 96 3.83 -2.63 17.70
C LYS A 96 4.95 -3.54 17.19
N GLY A 97 5.54 -3.24 16.02
CA GLY A 97 6.57 -4.07 15.42
C GLY A 97 6.06 -5.44 14.97
N GLU A 98 4.75 -5.58 14.74
CA GLU A 98 4.18 -6.82 14.23
C GLU A 98 4.72 -7.09 12.82
N LYS A 99 5.23 -8.31 12.62
CA LYS A 99 5.72 -8.73 11.31
C LYS A 99 4.55 -8.87 10.35
N ALA A 100 4.75 -8.39 9.13
CA ALA A 100 3.79 -8.60 8.07
C ALA A 100 3.75 -10.08 7.67
N GLY A 101 2.65 -10.74 8.05
CA GLY A 101 2.34 -12.12 7.70
C GLY A 101 2.13 -12.36 6.22
#